data_AF-A0A923IBG1-F1
#
_entry.id   AF-A0A923IBG1-F1
#
_cell.length_a   1.000
_cell.length_b   1.000
_cell.length_c   1.000
_cell.angle_alpha   90.00
_cell.angle_beta   90.00
_cell.angle_gamma   90.00
#
_symmetry.space_group_name_H-M   'P 1'
#
loop_
_entity.id
_entity.type
_entity.pdbx_description
1 polymer ?
#
loop_
_entity_poly.entity_id
_entity_poly.type
_entity_poly.pdbx_seq_one_letter_code
_entity_poly.pdbx_strand_id
1 'polypeptide(L)'
;MGLFDMFGGPKHPVLDPGTPAAAALEANASLLGELADQVGGGFEVVPAEDGAMYVFIGSPPKAFGVAWLSEGEQHNLKKLAERLGLGFNSVADLTERLGAAYSAHKDEPRFSATVGKHRFTVTQSEALGREVAAIIASVEP
;
A
#
# COMPACT_ATOMS: atom_id res chain seq x y z
N MET A 1 14.65 1.26 -22.11
CA MET A 1 13.18 1.08 -22.02
C MET A 1 12.85 0.95 -20.54
N GLY A 2 12.12 1.80 -19.84
CA GLY A 2 11.74 3.20 -20.02
C GLY A 2 11.36 3.67 -18.61
N LEU A 3 12.17 4.55 -18.00
CA LEU A 3 12.01 5.00 -16.60
C LEU A 3 10.80 5.93 -16.39
N PHE A 4 10.00 6.13 -17.43
CA PHE A 4 8.77 6.94 -17.44
C PHE A 4 7.48 6.10 -17.46
N ASP A 5 7.56 4.77 -17.49
CA ASP A 5 6.39 3.87 -17.28
C ASP A 5 6.08 3.65 -15.79
N MET A 6 7.02 3.97 -14.88
CA MET A 6 6.97 3.63 -13.45
C MET A 6 5.87 4.34 -12.64
N PHE A 7 5.19 5.32 -13.22
CA PHE A 7 4.03 5.98 -12.61
C PHE A 7 2.81 6.03 -13.55
N GLY A 8 2.79 5.28 -14.66
CA GLY A 8 1.65 5.29 -15.58
C GLY A 8 1.75 4.60 -16.95
N GLY A 9 1.96 3.28 -17.01
CA GLY A 9 1.57 2.50 -18.20
C GLY A 9 1.45 0.98 -17.95
N PRO A 10 0.68 0.21 -18.76
CA PRO A 10 -0.53 0.56 -19.50
C PRO A 10 -1.76 0.60 -18.56
N LYS A 11 -2.84 1.28 -19.00
CA LYS A 11 -4.13 1.42 -18.31
C LYS A 11 -4.63 0.08 -17.73
N HIS A 12 -4.36 -0.18 -16.45
CA HIS A 12 -5.07 -1.24 -15.72
C HIS A 12 -6.58 -1.06 -15.95
N PRO A 13 -7.34 -2.16 -16.09
CA PRO A 13 -8.80 -2.06 -16.17
C PRO A 13 -9.32 -1.19 -15.02
N VAL A 14 -10.34 -0.39 -15.30
CA VAL A 14 -10.99 0.39 -14.26
C VAL A 14 -11.56 -0.58 -13.23
N LEU A 15 -11.32 -0.31 -11.95
CA LEU A 15 -11.90 -1.09 -10.87
C LEU A 15 -13.43 -1.04 -10.98
N ASP A 16 -14.06 -2.20 -10.94
CA ASP A 16 -15.52 -2.27 -10.94
C ASP A 16 -16.06 -1.65 -9.62
N PRO A 17 -16.92 -0.62 -9.70
CA PRO A 17 -17.47 0.05 -8.51
C PRO A 17 -18.33 -0.87 -7.64
N GLY A 18 -18.81 -2.01 -8.15
CA GLY A 18 -19.55 -3.01 -7.37
C GLY A 18 -18.67 -3.91 -6.49
N THR A 19 -17.34 -3.74 -6.51
CA THR A 19 -16.42 -4.61 -5.77
C THR A 19 -16.20 -4.13 -4.33
N PRO A 20 -15.88 -5.06 -3.38
CA PRO A 20 -15.49 -4.68 -2.03
C PRO A 20 -14.29 -3.72 -1.98
N ALA A 21 -13.35 -3.86 -2.93
CA ALA A 21 -12.21 -2.97 -3.06
C ALA A 21 -12.64 -1.52 -3.34
N ALA A 22 -13.64 -1.32 -4.21
CA ALA A 22 -14.16 0.01 -4.52
C ALA A 22 -14.85 0.64 -3.31
N ALA A 23 -15.64 -0.13 -2.57
CA ALA A 23 -16.24 0.34 -1.32
C ALA A 23 -15.19 0.72 -0.27
N ALA A 24 -14.10 -0.07 -0.15
CA ALA A 24 -13.00 0.24 0.76
C ALA A 24 -12.28 1.54 0.39
N LEU A 25 -12.02 1.77 -0.90
CA LEU A 25 -11.45 3.01 -1.43
C LEU A 25 -12.32 4.23 -1.08
N GLU A 26 -13.64 4.11 -1.26
CA GLU A 26 -14.59 5.19 -0.96
C GLU A 26 -14.65 5.48 0.55
N ALA A 27 -14.71 4.44 1.39
CA ALA A 27 -14.72 4.58 2.85
C ALA A 27 -13.47 5.28 3.39
N ASN A 28 -12.33 5.15 2.70
CA ASN A 28 -11.06 5.75 3.08
C ASN A 28 -10.66 6.95 2.22
N ALA A 29 -11.59 7.50 1.43
CA ALA A 29 -11.27 8.48 0.39
C ALA A 29 -10.51 9.71 0.90
N SER A 30 -10.91 10.25 2.06
CA SER A 30 -10.26 11.40 2.68
C SER A 30 -8.83 11.09 3.09
N LEU A 31 -8.61 9.99 3.82
CA LEU A 31 -7.29 9.57 4.29
C LEU A 31 -6.35 9.22 3.12
N LEU A 32 -6.88 8.57 2.09
CA LEU A 32 -6.14 8.29 0.86
C LEU A 32 -5.73 9.57 0.14
N GLY A 33 -6.61 10.57 0.08
CA GLY A 33 -6.31 11.87 -0.49
C GLY A 33 -5.20 12.60 0.28
N GLU A 34 -5.31 12.64 1.61
CA GLU A 34 -4.29 13.26 2.47
C GLU A 34 -2.93 12.57 2.35
N LEU A 35 -2.90 11.24 2.40
CA LEU A 35 -1.68 10.47 2.20
C LEU A 35 -1.09 10.72 0.81
N ALA A 36 -1.94 10.76 -0.22
CA ALA A 36 -1.51 11.00 -1.59
C ALA A 36 -0.88 12.39 -1.80
N ASP A 37 -1.45 13.42 -1.16
CA ASP A 37 -0.89 14.77 -1.14
C ASP A 37 0.42 14.85 -0.36
N GLN A 38 0.56 14.12 0.75
CA GLN A 38 1.78 14.11 1.57
C GLN A 38 3.00 13.55 0.84
N VAL A 39 2.82 12.52 0.01
CA VAL A 39 3.96 11.77 -0.55
C VAL A 39 4.12 11.95 -2.08
N GLY A 40 3.27 12.76 -2.72
CA GLY A 40 3.50 13.25 -4.08
C GLY A 40 2.94 12.40 -5.23
N GLY A 41 1.95 11.53 -4.95
CA GLY A 41 1.27 10.71 -5.96
C GLY A 41 1.91 9.35 -6.27
N GLY A 42 1.14 8.47 -6.93
CA GLY A 42 1.63 7.20 -7.47
C GLY A 42 1.63 6.05 -6.48
N PHE A 43 0.44 5.52 -6.16
CA PHE A 43 0.27 4.48 -5.14
C PHE A 43 -0.28 3.20 -5.70
N GLU A 44 0.21 2.10 -5.14
CA GLU A 44 -0.48 0.83 -5.17
C GLU A 44 -1.15 0.61 -3.82
N VAL A 45 -2.46 0.39 -3.85
CA VAL A 45 -3.25 0.06 -2.66
C VAL A 45 -3.69 -1.38 -2.70
N VAL A 46 -3.68 -2.02 -1.53
CA VAL A 46 -4.11 -3.40 -1.33
C VAL A 46 -5.17 -3.40 -0.24
N PRO A 47 -6.45 -3.51 -0.59
CA PRO A 47 -7.51 -3.78 0.37
C PRO A 47 -7.28 -5.18 0.96
N ALA A 48 -7.28 -5.28 2.29
CA ALA A 48 -7.11 -6.54 3.01
C ALA A 48 -8.41 -6.97 3.72
N GLU A 49 -8.52 -8.27 4.02
CA GLU A 49 -9.70 -8.86 4.65
C GLU A 49 -9.91 -8.41 6.10
N ASP A 50 -8.84 -8.00 6.78
CA ASP A 50 -8.86 -7.47 8.14
C ASP A 50 -9.42 -6.04 8.23
N GLY A 51 -9.86 -5.48 7.09
CA GLY A 51 -10.37 -4.12 6.98
C GLY A 51 -9.26 -3.07 6.85
N ALA A 52 -7.99 -3.47 6.86
CA ALA A 52 -6.89 -2.57 6.56
C ALA A 52 -6.78 -2.31 5.06
N MET A 53 -6.24 -1.14 4.72
CA MET A 53 -5.81 -0.84 3.37
C MET A 53 -4.34 -0.49 3.36
N TYR A 54 -3.53 -1.40 2.81
CA TYR A 54 -2.09 -1.18 2.70
C TYR A 54 -1.80 -0.29 1.49
N VAL A 55 -0.92 0.68 1.67
CA VAL A 55 -0.51 1.65 0.65
C VAL A 55 0.98 1.55 0.48
N PHE A 56 1.39 1.06 -0.69
CA PHE A 56 2.78 0.96 -1.09
C PHE A 56 3.22 2.27 -1.75
N ILE A 57 4.33 2.80 -1.25
CA ILE A 57 4.89 4.10 -1.64
C ILE A 57 6.26 3.83 -2.26
N GLY A 58 6.40 4.15 -3.54
CA GLY A 58 7.61 3.87 -4.32
C GLY A 58 7.76 2.39 -4.70
N SER A 59 8.94 2.01 -5.21
CA SER A 59 9.19 0.66 -5.73
C SER A 59 10.35 -0.02 -5.00
N PRO A 60 10.26 -1.31 -4.65
CA PRO A 60 11.40 -2.03 -4.10
C PRO A 60 12.58 -2.08 -5.09
N PRO A 61 13.83 -2.16 -4.61
CA PRO A 61 14.25 -2.01 -3.22
C PRO A 61 14.56 -0.54 -2.82
N LYS A 62 14.44 0.43 -3.75
CA LYS A 62 14.87 1.82 -3.52
C LYS A 62 13.68 2.76 -3.34
N ALA A 63 13.65 3.50 -2.22
CA ALA A 63 12.56 4.42 -1.86
C ALA A 63 11.20 3.71 -1.68
N PHE A 64 11.23 2.50 -1.13
CA PHE A 64 10.04 1.73 -0.79
C PHE A 64 9.58 2.03 0.63
N GLY A 65 8.29 2.25 0.80
CA GLY A 65 7.65 2.41 2.10
C GLY A 65 6.24 1.84 2.09
N VAL A 66 5.74 1.54 3.28
CA VAL A 66 4.37 1.08 3.49
C VAL A 66 3.68 1.99 4.50
N ALA A 67 2.50 2.44 4.13
CA ALA A 67 1.52 3.02 5.03
C ALA A 67 0.29 2.11 5.04
N TRP A 68 -0.56 2.23 6.04
CA TRP A 68 -1.84 1.54 6.04
C TRP A 68 -2.91 2.36 6.72
N LEU A 69 -4.14 2.16 6.26
CA LEU A 69 -5.34 2.77 6.82
C LEU A 69 -6.12 1.68 7.52
N SER A 70 -6.41 1.86 8.81
CA SER A 70 -7.23 0.95 9.60
C SER A 70 -7.94 1.73 10.70
N GLU A 71 -9.17 1.34 11.03
CA GLU A 71 -9.95 1.96 12.12
C GLU A 71 -10.13 3.49 11.98
N GLY A 72 -10.07 4.02 10.75
CA GLY A 72 -10.17 5.45 10.48
C GLY A 72 -8.88 6.23 10.76
N GLU A 73 -7.76 5.56 10.99
CA GLU A 73 -6.45 6.16 11.22
C GLU A 73 -5.44 5.82 10.13
N GLN A 74 -4.49 6.73 9.89
CA GLN A 74 -3.34 6.50 9.03
C GLN A 74 -2.12 6.09 9.87
N HIS A 75 -1.61 4.90 9.58
CA HIS A 75 -0.40 4.36 10.15
C HIS A 75 0.73 4.32 9.10
N ASN A 76 1.98 4.27 9.57
CA ASN A 76 3.15 4.10 8.71
C ASN A 76 4.30 3.46 9.48
N LEU A 77 5.27 2.89 8.75
CA LEU A 77 6.42 2.20 9.33
C LEU A 77 7.25 3.10 10.27
N LYS A 78 7.36 4.39 9.97
CA LYS A 78 8.11 5.33 10.82
C LYS A 78 7.48 5.46 12.21
N LYS A 79 6.17 5.74 12.27
CA LYS A 79 5.44 5.86 13.54
C LYS A 79 5.41 4.54 14.31
N LEU A 80 5.30 3.41 13.61
CA LEU A 80 5.38 2.08 14.22
C LEU A 80 6.74 1.85 14.89
N ALA A 81 7.83 2.15 14.17
CA ALA A 81 9.19 2.03 14.68
C ALA A 81 9.42 2.94 15.89
N GLU A 82 8.96 4.19 15.83
CA GLU A 82 9.04 5.13 16.94
C GLU A 82 8.26 4.63 18.18
N ARG A 83 7.02 4.15 17.99
CA ARG A 83 6.17 3.62 19.07
C ARG A 83 6.79 2.41 19.76
N LEU A 84 7.41 1.51 19.01
CA LEU A 84 7.98 0.26 19.50
C LEU A 84 9.46 0.39 19.89
N GLY A 85 10.09 1.54 19.66
CA GLY A 85 11.52 1.74 19.90
C GLY A 85 12.40 0.87 19.00
N LEU A 86 11.97 0.57 17.77
CA LEU A 86 12.73 -0.26 16.84
C LEU A 86 14.01 0.44 16.41
N GLY A 87 15.12 -0.29 16.50
CA GLY A 87 16.41 0.17 15.98
C GLY A 87 16.46 0.16 14.45
N PHE A 88 17.44 0.86 13.88
CA PHE A 88 17.65 0.97 12.43
C PHE A 88 17.65 -0.39 11.71
N ASN A 89 18.35 -1.39 12.25
CA ASN A 89 18.44 -2.71 11.63
C ASN A 89 17.07 -3.41 11.56
N SER A 90 16.25 -3.29 12.60
CA SER A 90 14.90 -3.87 12.62
C SER A 90 13.98 -3.18 11.63
N VAL A 91 14.08 -1.85 11.47
CA VAL A 91 13.32 -1.11 10.46
C VAL A 91 13.76 -1.48 9.04
N ALA A 92 15.07 -1.65 8.82
CA ALA A 92 15.61 -2.08 7.54
C ALA A 92 15.12 -3.49 7.16
N ASP A 93 15.21 -4.46 8.08
CA ASP A 93 14.70 -5.83 7.89
C ASP A 93 13.19 -5.84 7.60
N LEU A 94 12.42 -5.07 8.37
CA LEU A 94 10.97 -4.95 8.17
C LEU A 94 10.64 -4.40 6.77
N THR A 95 11.35 -3.36 6.34
CA THR A 95 11.17 -2.75 5.01
C THR A 95 11.55 -3.71 3.89
N GLU A 96 12.64 -4.47 4.06
CA GLU A 96 13.09 -5.48 3.10
C GLU A 96 12.06 -6.61 2.95
N ARG A 97 11.54 -7.14 4.07
CA ARG A 97 10.49 -8.18 4.07
C ARG A 97 9.22 -7.71 3.39
N LEU A 98 8.78 -6.48 3.66
CA LEU A 98 7.60 -5.88 2.99
C LEU A 98 7.84 -5.70 1.49
N GLY A 99 9.04 -5.28 1.09
CA GLY A 99 9.42 -5.14 -0.32
C GLY A 99 9.49 -6.47 -1.05
N ALA A 100 9.95 -7.52 -0.37
CA ALA A 100 9.99 -8.88 -0.88
C ALA A 100 8.57 -9.44 -1.08
N ALA A 101 7.68 -9.27 -0.09
CA ALA A 101 6.28 -9.65 -0.20
C ALA A 101 5.60 -8.95 -1.39
N TYR A 102 5.70 -7.63 -1.50
CA TYR A 102 5.18 -6.88 -2.64
C TYR A 102 5.71 -7.42 -3.99
N SER A 103 7.00 -7.71 -4.06
CA SER A 103 7.63 -8.22 -5.29
C SER A 103 7.18 -9.63 -5.66
N ALA A 104 6.92 -10.48 -4.67
CA ALA A 104 6.43 -11.85 -4.87
C ALA A 104 5.01 -11.88 -5.45
N HIS A 105 4.20 -10.88 -5.13
CA HIS A 105 2.80 -10.75 -5.57
C HIS A 105 2.62 -9.80 -6.76
N LYS A 106 3.69 -9.49 -7.49
CA LYS A 106 3.63 -8.50 -8.57
C LYS A 106 2.81 -8.94 -9.78
N ASP A 107 2.45 -10.21 -9.91
CA ASP A 107 1.71 -10.73 -11.05
C ASP A 107 0.19 -10.83 -10.76
N GLU A 108 -0.23 -10.35 -9.58
CA GLU A 108 -1.62 -10.32 -9.15
C GLU A 108 -2.49 -9.32 -9.96
N PRO A 109 -3.82 -9.50 -9.99
CA PRO A 109 -4.73 -8.59 -10.68
C PRO A 109 -4.62 -7.15 -10.18
N ARG A 110 -4.39 -6.24 -11.12
CA ARG A 110 -4.28 -4.80 -10.88
C ARG A 110 -5.31 -4.01 -11.66
N PHE A 111 -5.91 -3.04 -10.96
CA PHE A 111 -6.95 -2.16 -11.46
C PHE A 111 -6.56 -0.71 -11.27
N SER A 112 -7.25 0.19 -11.98
CA SER A 112 -7.13 1.62 -11.77
C SER A 112 -8.37 2.17 -11.08
N ALA A 113 -8.17 3.02 -10.08
CA ALA A 113 -9.23 3.77 -9.41
C ALA A 113 -8.82 5.24 -9.27
N THR A 114 -9.80 6.13 -9.25
CA THR A 114 -9.58 7.56 -9.01
C THR A 114 -10.36 7.96 -7.77
N VAL A 115 -9.69 8.58 -6.81
CA VAL A 115 -10.29 9.12 -5.59
C VAL A 115 -9.92 10.60 -5.53
N GLY A 116 -10.94 11.46 -5.63
CA GLY A 116 -10.74 12.90 -5.78
C GLY A 116 -9.89 13.23 -7.03
N LYS A 117 -8.76 13.91 -6.82
CA LYS A 117 -7.80 14.28 -7.88
C LYS A 117 -6.69 13.23 -8.10
N HIS A 118 -6.63 12.19 -7.28
CA HIS A 118 -5.53 11.22 -7.28
C HIS A 118 -5.94 9.92 -7.95
N ARG A 119 -5.01 9.34 -8.72
CA ARG A 119 -5.15 8.02 -9.33
C ARG A 119 -4.35 6.99 -8.53
N PHE A 120 -4.96 5.84 -8.32
CA PHE A 120 -4.41 4.71 -7.59
C PHE A 120 -4.39 3.48 -8.49
N THR A 121 -3.34 2.67 -8.33
CA THR A 121 -3.34 1.27 -8.73
C THR A 121 -3.91 0.46 -7.57
N VAL A 122 -4.83 -0.44 -7.84
CA VAL A 122 -5.50 -1.27 -6.84
C VAL A 122 -5.13 -2.70 -7.12
N THR A 123 -4.41 -3.34 -6.22
CA THR A 123 -4.04 -4.75 -6.32
C THR A 123 -4.97 -5.56 -5.46
N GLN A 124 -5.77 -6.41 -6.11
CA GLN A 124 -6.69 -7.30 -5.42
C GLN A 124 -5.97 -8.62 -5.12
N SER A 125 -5.22 -8.65 -4.01
CA SER A 125 -4.54 -9.86 -3.54
C SER A 125 -4.71 -10.03 -2.03
N GLU A 126 -5.54 -10.99 -1.65
CA GLU A 126 -5.68 -11.44 -0.26
C GLU A 126 -4.38 -12.03 0.27
N ALA A 127 -3.60 -12.68 -0.61
CA ALA A 127 -2.32 -13.27 -0.24
C ALA A 127 -1.32 -12.17 0.18
N LEU A 128 -1.19 -11.12 -0.64
CA LEU A 128 -0.34 -9.97 -0.31
C LEU A 128 -0.82 -9.27 0.96
N GLY A 129 -2.13 -9.01 1.10
CA GLY A 129 -2.69 -8.40 2.30
C GLY A 129 -2.35 -9.18 3.58
N ARG A 130 -2.57 -10.50 3.58
CA ARG A 130 -2.24 -11.37 4.72
C ARG A 130 -0.75 -11.42 5.02
N GLU A 131 0.09 -11.45 4.00
CA GLU A 131 1.54 -11.48 4.18
C GLU A 131 2.05 -10.17 4.79
N VAL A 132 1.55 -9.02 4.33
CA VAL A 132 1.86 -7.71 4.91
C VAL A 132 1.39 -7.65 6.38
N ALA A 133 0.16 -8.07 6.65
CA ALA A 133 -0.38 -8.12 8.02
C ALA A 133 0.52 -8.97 8.94
N ALA A 134 0.90 -10.17 8.49
CA ALA A 134 1.77 -11.06 9.25
C ALA A 134 3.17 -10.48 9.48
N ILE A 135 3.73 -9.77 8.50
CA ILE A 135 5.03 -9.10 8.64
C ILE A 135 4.96 -7.98 9.68
N ILE A 136 3.92 -7.15 9.63
CA ILE A 136 3.72 -6.06 10.62
C ILE A 136 3.49 -6.66 12.02
N ALA A 137 2.59 -7.63 12.14
CA ALA A 137 2.30 -8.28 13.41
C ALA A 137 3.54 -8.97 14.03
N SER A 138 4.50 -9.40 13.21
CA SER A 138 5.74 -10.03 13.72
C SER A 138 6.65 -9.11 14.54
N VAL A 139 6.45 -7.79 14.46
CA VAL A 139 7.18 -6.81 15.28
C VAL A 139 6.31 -6.18 16.36
N GLU A 140 5.00 -6.48 16.39
CA GLU A 140 4.08 -6.01 17.42
C GLU A 140 4.04 -7.00 18.59
N PRO A 141 3.92 -6.51 19.84
CA PRO A 141 3.95 -7.33 21.05
C PRO A 141 2.65 -8.12 21.29
#